data_AF-A0A3S3TL08-F1
#
_entry.id   AF-A0A3S3TL08-F1
#
_cell.length_a   1.000
_cell.length_b   1.000
_cell.length_c   1.000
_cell.angle_alpha   90.00
_cell.angle_beta   90.00
_cell.angle_gamma   90.00
#
_symmetry.space_group_name_H-M   'P 1'
#
loop_
_entity.id
_entity.type
_entity.pdbx_description
1 polymer ?
#
loop_
_entity_poly.entity_id
_entity_poly.type
_entity_poly.pdbx_seq_one_letter_code
_entity_poly.pdbx_strand_id
1 'polypeptide(L)'
;SRKNASNQRKFSAWLKREGRESIVSRLTGTDEQQRSLQEDFRAFTKEEGKKVVVSLDRLRQYLGAESQLKQHNPYPDDALMIDSFTKEELSKLGSDSSSKRKSVLNLASNKRRFSDWLRKKGRGSIASRLTGSDQQQRSLKDDLRAFTKAEGKRINVSLDRLRQYLGAESQLKQHNPYPDDALMIDSFANEELSKLGSDSTSQRIVVSKLVSNQRKFGDWLQTRGRESIASRLNGSDQQQWSLKKDYQDFTEDMGKHTIS
;
A
#
# COMPACT_ATOMS: atom_id res chain seq x y z
N SER A 1 34.48 13.53 -1.22
CA SER A 1 35.59 14.40 -0.75
C SER A 1 36.25 13.73 0.45
N ARG A 2 37.59 13.68 0.48
CA ARG A 2 38.41 13.04 1.54
C ARG A 2 38.05 13.52 2.96
N LYS A 3 37.66 14.79 3.13
CA LYS A 3 37.26 15.36 4.44
C LYS A 3 36.00 14.71 5.02
N ASN A 4 35.03 14.36 4.17
CA ASN A 4 33.76 13.76 4.61
C ASN A 4 33.97 12.31 5.05
N ALA A 5 34.82 11.55 4.34
CA ALA A 5 35.20 10.18 4.73
C ALA A 5 35.98 10.14 6.05
N SER A 6 36.84 11.13 6.31
CA SER A 6 37.55 11.27 7.59
C SER A 6 36.57 11.53 8.75
N ASN A 7 35.62 12.45 8.57
CA ASN A 7 34.62 12.76 9.59
C ASN A 7 33.67 11.57 9.88
N GLN A 8 33.33 10.77 8.86
CA GLN A 8 32.54 9.55 9.04
C GLN A 8 33.28 8.50 9.89
N ARG A 9 34.58 8.30 9.66
CA ARG A 9 35.39 7.40 10.48
C ARG A 9 35.46 7.86 11.94
N LYS A 10 35.60 9.16 12.16
CA LYS A 10 35.56 9.75 13.51
C LYS A 10 34.21 9.51 14.19
N PHE A 11 33.10 9.74 13.49
CA PHE A 11 31.77 9.50 14.06
C PHE A 11 31.53 8.01 14.34
N SER A 12 31.95 7.11 13.47
CA SER A 12 31.90 5.66 13.74
C SER A 12 32.77 5.25 14.94
N ALA A 13 33.96 5.83 15.09
CA ALA A 13 34.81 5.56 16.24
C ALA A 13 34.18 6.08 17.54
N TRP A 14 33.58 7.27 17.51
CA TRP A 14 32.83 7.84 18.62
C TRP A 14 31.65 6.93 19.03
N LEU A 15 30.82 6.50 18.08
CA LEU A 15 29.71 5.58 18.37
C LEU A 15 30.19 4.29 19.03
N LYS A 16 31.32 3.73 18.56
CA LYS A 16 31.91 2.52 19.14
C LYS A 16 32.41 2.76 20.57
N ARG A 17 33.01 3.91 20.84
CA ARG A 17 33.49 4.31 22.18
C ARG A 17 32.33 4.47 23.17
N GLU A 18 31.23 5.07 22.71
CA GLU A 18 30.01 5.28 23.51
C GLU A 18 29.13 4.02 23.62
N GLY A 19 29.56 2.87 23.10
CA GLY A 19 28.81 1.61 23.15
C GLY A 19 27.53 1.60 22.31
N ARG A 20 27.45 2.43 21.28
CA ARG A 20 26.23 2.66 20.49
C ARG A 20 26.18 1.80 19.22
N GLU A 21 24.96 1.50 18.79
CA GLU A 21 24.70 0.79 17.54
C GLU A 21 25.33 1.51 16.31
N SER A 22 25.74 0.71 15.33
CA SER A 22 26.46 1.20 14.15
C SER A 22 25.62 2.18 13.31
N ILE A 23 26.31 3.05 12.56
CA ILE A 23 25.66 3.96 11.60
C ILE A 23 24.77 3.16 10.65
N VAL A 24 25.27 2.05 10.08
CA VAL A 24 24.51 1.27 9.08
C VAL A 24 23.24 0.69 9.68
N SER A 25 23.32 0.06 10.85
CA SER A 25 22.18 -0.56 11.54
C SER A 25 21.05 0.42 11.78
N ARG A 26 21.39 1.66 12.17
CA ARG A 26 20.42 2.69 12.54
C ARG A 26 19.96 3.54 11.37
N LEU A 27 20.83 3.76 10.39
CA LEU A 27 20.51 4.53 9.19
C LEU A 27 19.51 3.77 8.30
N THR A 28 19.50 2.45 8.33
CA THR A 28 18.49 1.60 7.66
C THR A 28 17.47 1.00 8.62
N GLY A 29 17.47 1.43 9.88
CA GLY A 29 16.61 0.93 10.95
C GLY A 29 15.27 1.64 11.07
N THR A 30 14.57 1.45 12.19
CA THR A 30 13.29 2.09 12.53
C THR A 30 13.43 3.60 12.68
N ASP A 31 12.31 4.34 12.69
CA ASP A 31 12.30 5.79 12.90
C ASP A 31 12.95 6.18 14.24
N GLU A 32 12.79 5.35 15.28
CA GLU A 32 13.45 5.51 16.57
C GLU A 32 14.97 5.34 16.45
N GLN A 33 15.44 4.31 15.75
CA GLN A 33 16.87 4.11 15.51
C GLN A 33 17.47 5.27 14.71
N GLN A 34 16.75 5.78 13.71
CA GLN A 34 17.18 6.91 12.90
C GLN A 34 17.19 8.22 13.69
N ARG A 35 16.17 8.47 14.51
CA ARG A 35 16.10 9.63 15.40
C ARG A 35 17.23 9.60 16.42
N SER A 36 17.45 8.44 17.02
CA SER A 36 18.53 8.22 17.95
C SER A 36 19.89 8.47 17.27
N LEU A 37 20.07 8.07 16.00
CA LEU A 37 21.29 8.36 15.24
C LEU A 37 21.49 9.86 14.98
N GLN A 38 20.41 10.63 14.77
CA GLN A 38 20.47 12.09 14.65
C GLN A 38 20.85 12.76 15.98
N GLU A 39 20.29 12.28 17.09
CA GLU A 39 20.61 12.78 18.44
C GLU A 39 22.09 12.56 18.76
N ASP A 40 22.61 11.38 18.43
CA ASP A 40 24.01 11.03 18.62
C ASP A 40 24.95 11.82 17.72
N PHE A 41 24.51 12.09 16.49
CA PHE A 41 25.25 12.97 15.61
C PHE A 41 25.34 14.40 16.17
N ARG A 42 24.26 14.91 16.78
CA ARG A 42 24.28 16.22 17.47
C ARG A 42 25.25 16.21 18.65
N ALA A 43 25.22 15.15 19.48
CA ALA A 43 26.14 15.01 20.61
C ALA A 43 27.61 15.00 20.15
N PHE A 44 27.93 14.20 19.13
CA PHE A 44 29.25 14.16 18.52
C PHE A 44 29.71 15.53 17.98
N THR A 45 28.83 16.28 17.29
CA THR A 45 29.21 17.63 16.78
C THR A 45 29.42 18.66 17.89
N LYS A 46 28.77 18.48 19.05
CA LYS A 46 28.97 19.33 20.23
C LYS A 46 30.34 19.06 20.86
N GLU A 47 30.80 17.81 20.83
CA GLU A 47 32.09 17.38 21.39
C GLU A 47 33.30 17.70 20.48
N GLU A 48 33.23 17.41 19.17
CA GLU A 48 34.35 17.65 18.24
C GLU A 48 34.45 19.11 17.74
N GLY A 49 33.45 19.95 18.07
CA GLY A 49 33.39 21.35 17.65
C GLY A 49 32.75 21.58 16.28
N LYS A 50 32.23 22.81 16.07
CA LYS A 50 31.30 23.23 14.99
C LYS A 50 31.78 23.03 13.54
N LYS A 51 32.98 22.49 13.28
CA LYS A 51 33.56 22.33 11.92
C LYS A 51 33.36 20.93 11.31
N VAL A 52 32.72 19.99 12.01
CA VAL A 52 32.50 18.62 11.50
C VAL A 52 31.20 18.52 10.71
N VAL A 53 31.31 18.60 9.37
CA VAL A 53 30.21 18.25 8.46
C VAL A 53 30.34 16.78 8.09
N VAL A 54 29.51 15.92 8.68
CA VAL A 54 29.20 14.59 8.13
C VAL A 54 27.89 14.73 7.39
N SER A 55 27.91 14.47 6.08
CA SER A 55 26.66 14.40 5.34
C SER A 55 26.06 13.00 5.50
N LEU A 56 25.23 12.84 6.54
CA LEU A 56 24.34 11.68 6.69
C LEU A 56 23.47 11.51 5.44
N ASP A 57 23.13 12.62 4.78
CA ASP A 57 22.37 12.61 3.54
C ASP A 57 23.12 11.95 2.39
N ARG A 58 24.44 12.17 2.30
CA ARG A 58 25.29 11.51 1.31
C ARG A 58 25.52 10.03 1.60
N LEU A 59 25.51 9.64 2.88
CA LEU A 59 25.52 8.21 3.28
C LEU A 59 24.20 7.54 2.90
N ARG A 60 23.07 8.22 3.13
CA ARG A 60 21.76 7.78 2.65
C ARG A 60 21.74 7.68 1.12
N GLN A 61 22.31 8.64 0.40
CA GLN A 61 22.47 8.57 -1.07
C GLN A 61 23.30 7.35 -1.50
N TYR A 62 24.45 7.14 -0.88
CA TYR A 62 25.36 6.02 -1.19
C TYR A 62 24.73 4.65 -0.91
N LEU A 63 23.97 4.52 0.19
CA LEU A 63 23.21 3.31 0.53
C LEU A 63 21.90 3.19 -0.27
N GLY A 64 21.57 4.20 -1.08
CA GLY A 64 20.34 4.30 -1.87
C GLY A 64 19.06 4.44 -1.05
N ALA A 65 19.16 5.06 0.12
CA ALA A 65 18.10 5.58 0.97
C ALA A 65 17.78 7.07 0.65
N GLU A 66 18.02 7.53 -0.58
CA GLU A 66 17.70 8.91 -1.04
C GLU A 66 16.24 9.30 -0.80
N SER A 67 15.35 8.31 -0.81
CA SER A 67 13.93 8.47 -0.57
C SER A 67 13.60 8.83 0.90
N GLN A 68 14.55 8.70 1.85
CA GLN A 68 14.37 9.04 3.27
C GLN A 68 14.84 10.46 3.64
N LEU A 69 15.28 11.27 2.66
CA LEU A 69 15.87 12.60 2.87
C LEU A 69 14.86 13.74 2.98
N LYS A 70 13.62 13.53 2.55
CA LYS A 70 12.53 14.47 2.81
C LYS A 70 11.75 13.93 4.02
N GLN A 71 11.67 14.71 5.10
CA GLN A 71 10.70 14.47 6.16
C GLN A 71 9.31 14.57 5.53
N HIS A 72 8.74 13.43 5.18
CA HIS A 72 7.34 13.33 4.82
C HIS A 72 6.55 13.28 6.09
N ASN A 73 5.51 14.11 6.16
CA ASN A 73 4.59 14.08 7.27
C ASN A 73 3.28 13.50 6.72
N PRO A 74 3.19 12.16 6.56
CA PRO A 74 1.98 11.50 6.11
C PRO A 74 0.83 11.70 7.10
N TYR A 75 -0.36 11.23 6.74
CA TYR A 75 -1.41 11.03 7.73
C TYR A 75 -0.96 9.98 8.78
N PRO A 76 -1.33 10.14 10.07
CA PRO A 76 -0.97 9.17 11.11
C PRO A 76 -1.37 7.73 10.78
N ASP A 77 -2.61 7.54 10.31
CA ASP A 77 -3.12 6.21 9.93
C ASP A 77 -2.36 5.61 8.74
N ASP A 78 -1.98 6.44 7.77
CA ASP A 78 -1.17 6.01 6.63
C ASP A 78 0.21 5.57 7.09
N ALA A 79 0.84 6.29 8.02
CA ALA A 79 2.15 5.94 8.56
C ALA A 79 2.11 4.56 9.23
N LEU A 80 1.18 4.35 10.16
CA LEU A 80 1.03 3.10 10.90
C LEU A 80 0.77 1.90 9.98
N MET A 81 -0.10 2.09 8.98
CA MET A 81 -0.43 1.08 7.98
C MET A 81 0.78 0.74 7.10
N ILE A 82 1.49 1.76 6.61
CA ILE A 82 2.70 1.56 5.78
C ILE A 82 3.78 0.85 6.59
N ASP A 83 3.97 1.22 7.85
CA ASP A 83 5.01 0.66 8.72
C ASP A 83 4.74 -0.81 9.03
N SER A 84 3.50 -1.13 9.41
CA SER A 84 3.07 -2.51 9.67
C SER A 84 3.25 -3.39 8.43
N PHE A 85 2.79 -2.93 7.26
CA PHE A 85 2.97 -3.62 5.99
C PHE A 85 4.45 -3.81 5.64
N THR A 86 5.27 -2.76 5.80
CA THR A 86 6.70 -2.79 5.48
C THR A 86 7.43 -3.78 6.38
N LYS A 87 7.10 -3.82 7.67
CA LYS A 87 7.67 -4.77 8.63
C LYS A 87 7.38 -6.21 8.23
N GLU A 88 6.14 -6.50 7.83
CA GLU A 88 5.77 -7.84 7.34
C GLU A 88 6.47 -8.22 6.03
N GLU A 89 6.53 -7.32 5.05
CA GLU A 89 7.24 -7.60 3.79
C GLU A 89 8.74 -7.84 4.04
N LEU A 90 9.34 -7.14 5.01
CA LEU A 90 10.74 -7.33 5.38
C LEU A 90 10.97 -8.62 6.18
N SER A 91 9.99 -9.12 6.94
CA SER A 91 10.13 -10.37 7.71
C SER A 91 10.06 -11.60 6.83
N LYS A 92 9.38 -11.51 5.68
CA LYS A 92 9.33 -12.56 4.64
C LYS A 92 10.63 -12.69 3.84
N LEU A 93 11.56 -11.75 3.99
CA LEU A 93 12.83 -11.75 3.26
C LEU A 93 13.95 -12.35 4.10
N GLY A 94 14.68 -13.33 3.53
CA GLY A 94 15.91 -13.85 4.11
C GLY A 94 17.04 -12.80 4.17
N SER A 95 18.05 -13.06 5.01
CA SER A 95 19.18 -12.15 5.29
C SER A 95 19.91 -11.65 4.04
N ASP A 96 19.96 -12.47 2.99
CA ASP A 96 20.79 -12.21 1.81
C ASP A 96 20.06 -11.38 0.73
N SER A 97 18.81 -10.95 1.02
CA SER A 97 17.92 -10.27 0.06
C SER A 97 18.08 -8.75 0.03
N SER A 98 19.32 -8.23 0.06
CA SER A 98 19.62 -6.80 0.19
C SER A 98 18.92 -5.90 -0.85
N SER A 99 18.88 -6.32 -2.11
CA SER A 99 18.21 -5.59 -3.21
C SER A 99 16.68 -5.56 -3.07
N LYS A 100 16.07 -6.65 -2.61
CA LYS A 100 14.63 -6.73 -2.34
C LYS A 100 14.25 -5.88 -1.14
N ARG A 101 15.03 -5.91 -0.06
CA ARG A 101 14.83 -5.05 1.12
C ARG A 101 14.86 -3.57 0.73
N LYS A 102 15.84 -3.16 -0.08
CA LYS A 102 15.92 -1.79 -0.61
C LYS A 102 14.68 -1.41 -1.42
N SER A 103 14.16 -2.34 -2.23
CA SER A 103 12.95 -2.10 -3.03
C SER A 103 11.72 -1.90 -2.15
N VAL A 104 11.54 -2.72 -1.11
CA VAL A 104 10.45 -2.59 -0.12
C VAL A 104 10.51 -1.24 0.60
N LEU A 105 11.69 -0.84 1.08
CA LEU A 105 11.89 0.44 1.75
C LEU A 105 11.64 1.65 0.83
N ASN A 106 12.04 1.56 -0.44
CA ASN A 106 11.77 2.59 -1.42
C ASN A 106 10.27 2.74 -1.71
N LEU A 107 9.54 1.63 -1.79
CA LEU A 107 8.10 1.66 -1.97
C LEU A 107 7.40 2.29 -0.75
N ALA A 108 7.82 1.92 0.45
CA ALA A 108 7.31 2.51 1.70
C ALA A 108 7.54 4.03 1.74
N SER A 109 8.72 4.50 1.37
CA SER A 109 8.98 5.94 1.28
C SER A 109 8.08 6.63 0.25
N ASN A 110 7.92 6.05 -0.95
CA ASN A 110 7.06 6.63 -1.98
C ASN A 110 5.57 6.69 -1.54
N LYS A 111 5.10 5.75 -0.71
CA LYS A 111 3.77 5.82 -0.09
C LYS A 111 3.67 6.96 0.91
N ARG A 112 4.67 7.17 1.78
CA ARG A 112 4.70 8.30 2.73
C ARG A 112 4.74 9.65 2.00
N ARG A 113 5.48 9.73 0.89
CA ARG A 113 5.49 10.89 -0.02
C ARG A 113 4.11 11.22 -0.56
N PHE A 114 3.43 10.19 -1.06
CA PHE A 114 2.10 10.35 -1.60
C PHE A 114 1.12 10.81 -0.52
N SER A 115 1.16 10.21 0.68
CA SER A 115 0.32 10.62 1.82
C SER A 115 0.58 12.07 2.28
N ASP A 116 1.85 12.49 2.39
CA ASP A 116 2.20 13.89 2.68
C ASP A 116 1.69 14.85 1.61
N TRP A 117 1.77 14.46 0.34
CA TRP A 117 1.20 15.25 -0.77
C TRP A 117 -0.33 15.37 -0.68
N LEU A 118 -1.03 14.25 -0.40
CA LEU A 118 -2.48 14.24 -0.20
C LEU A 118 -2.87 15.22 0.90
N ARG A 119 -2.16 15.18 2.03
CA ARG A 119 -2.40 16.06 3.16
C ARG A 119 -2.19 17.54 2.81
N LYS A 120 -1.10 17.86 2.12
CA LYS A 120 -0.80 19.23 1.64
C LYS A 120 -1.84 19.75 0.65
N LYS A 121 -2.54 18.86 -0.06
CA LYS A 121 -3.62 19.19 -0.99
C LYS A 121 -5.01 19.12 -0.38
N GLY A 122 -5.12 18.89 0.94
CA GLY A 122 -6.41 18.77 1.63
C GLY A 122 -7.24 17.58 1.17
N ARG A 123 -6.61 16.51 0.68
CA ARG A 123 -7.26 15.28 0.21
C ARG A 123 -7.31 14.25 1.34
N GLY A 124 -8.29 13.34 1.29
CA GLY A 124 -8.38 12.23 2.26
C GLY A 124 -7.12 11.35 2.30
N SER A 125 -6.90 10.64 3.40
CA SER A 125 -5.76 9.73 3.57
C SER A 125 -5.79 8.55 2.58
N ILE A 126 -4.69 7.79 2.51
CA ILE A 126 -4.67 6.52 1.79
C ILE A 126 -5.57 5.53 2.53
N ALA A 127 -5.38 5.34 3.82
CA ALA A 127 -6.11 4.38 4.66
C ALA A 127 -7.63 4.54 4.54
N SER A 128 -8.14 5.77 4.59
CA SER A 128 -9.59 6.05 4.50
C SER A 128 -10.21 5.76 3.13
N ARG A 129 -9.40 5.63 2.09
CA ARG A 129 -9.88 5.51 0.70
C ARG A 129 -9.41 4.24 0.01
N LEU A 130 -8.42 3.57 0.56
CA LEU A 130 -7.76 2.42 -0.05
C LEU A 130 -8.70 1.21 -0.13
N THR A 131 -9.50 1.02 0.92
CA THR A 131 -10.51 -0.03 1.06
C THR A 131 -11.95 0.51 1.12
N GLY A 132 -12.12 1.82 0.91
CA GLY A 132 -13.40 2.52 0.93
C GLY A 132 -14.25 2.28 -0.31
N SER A 133 -15.29 3.09 -0.51
CA SER A 133 -16.21 2.97 -1.67
C SER A 133 -15.51 3.14 -3.02
N ASP A 134 -16.16 2.72 -4.11
CA ASP A 134 -15.62 2.88 -5.47
C ASP A 134 -15.29 4.34 -5.81
N GLN A 135 -16.08 5.28 -5.31
CA GLN A 135 -15.82 6.70 -5.47
C GLN A 135 -14.55 7.13 -4.72
N GLN A 136 -14.36 6.66 -3.48
CA GLN A 136 -13.14 6.93 -2.71
C GLN A 136 -11.91 6.32 -3.37
N GLN A 137 -12.02 5.10 -3.91
CA GLN A 137 -10.93 4.43 -4.61
C GLN A 137 -10.60 5.08 -5.96
N ARG A 138 -11.61 5.49 -6.74
CA ARG A 138 -11.43 6.27 -7.98
C ARG A 138 -10.74 7.60 -7.67
N SER A 139 -11.23 8.32 -6.66
CA SER A 139 -10.61 9.56 -6.19
C SER A 139 -9.14 9.36 -5.80
N LEU A 140 -8.81 8.27 -5.09
CA LEU A 140 -7.43 7.94 -4.73
C LEU A 140 -6.54 7.65 -5.96
N LYS A 141 -7.10 6.97 -6.98
CA LYS A 141 -6.41 6.67 -8.25
C LYS A 141 -6.13 7.95 -9.04
N ASP A 142 -7.08 8.87 -9.08
CA ASP A 142 -6.92 10.16 -9.76
C ASP A 142 -5.90 11.04 -9.05
N ASP A 143 -5.94 11.10 -7.72
CA ASP A 143 -4.94 11.79 -6.91
C ASP A 143 -3.55 11.18 -7.11
N LEU A 144 -3.42 9.86 -7.22
CA LEU A 144 -2.15 9.19 -7.49
C LEU A 144 -1.57 9.58 -8.87
N ARG A 145 -2.44 9.70 -9.89
CA ARG A 145 -2.05 10.21 -11.21
C ARG A 145 -1.58 11.66 -11.15
N ALA A 146 -2.30 12.50 -10.42
CA ALA A 146 -1.95 13.91 -10.22
C ALA A 146 -0.61 14.07 -9.48
N PHE A 147 -0.40 13.29 -8.41
CA PHE A 147 0.87 13.24 -7.68
C PHE A 147 2.04 12.86 -8.58
N THR A 148 1.88 11.79 -9.37
CA THR A 148 2.94 11.30 -10.27
C THR A 148 3.29 12.36 -11.34
N LYS A 149 2.28 13.08 -11.86
CA LYS A 149 2.51 14.21 -12.77
C LYS A 149 3.26 15.36 -12.08
N ALA A 150 2.88 15.71 -10.85
CA ALA A 150 3.47 16.82 -10.11
C ALA A 150 4.94 16.58 -9.72
N GLU A 151 5.33 15.33 -9.46
CA GLU A 151 6.71 14.97 -9.09
C GLU A 151 7.68 14.85 -10.29
N GLY A 152 7.18 14.86 -11.53
CA GLY A 152 7.99 14.90 -12.76
C GLY A 152 8.84 13.65 -13.06
N LYS A 153 9.00 12.73 -12.10
CA LYS A 153 9.71 11.44 -12.27
C LYS A 153 8.71 10.28 -12.24
N ARG A 154 9.04 9.17 -12.90
CA ARG A 154 8.30 7.89 -12.79
C ARG A 154 8.46 7.30 -11.39
N ILE A 155 7.75 7.87 -10.42
CA ILE A 155 7.71 7.37 -9.04
C ILE A 155 6.72 6.21 -8.98
N ASN A 156 7.22 5.05 -8.57
CA ASN A 156 6.36 3.91 -8.28
C ASN A 156 5.89 3.95 -6.82
N VAL A 157 4.58 4.09 -6.61
CA VAL A 157 3.94 4.05 -5.28
C VAL A 157 3.22 2.72 -5.03
N SER A 158 2.83 2.01 -6.10
CA SER A 158 1.96 0.80 -6.18
C SER A 158 1.19 0.47 -4.90
N LEU A 159 -0.11 0.76 -4.87
CA LEU A 159 -0.96 0.51 -3.71
C LEU A 159 -1.48 -0.94 -3.63
N ASP A 160 -1.21 -1.77 -4.64
CA ASP A 160 -1.85 -3.06 -4.81
C ASP A 160 -1.45 -4.04 -3.71
N ARG A 161 -0.14 -4.17 -3.41
CA ARG A 161 0.31 -5.02 -2.29
C ARG A 161 -0.21 -4.55 -0.93
N LEU A 162 -0.42 -3.25 -0.78
CA LEU A 162 -1.00 -2.71 0.44
C LEU A 162 -2.49 -3.08 0.55
N ARG A 163 -3.23 -3.11 -0.57
CA ARG A 163 -4.58 -3.69 -0.60
C ARG A 163 -4.58 -5.18 -0.29
N GLN A 164 -3.64 -5.94 -0.86
CA GLN A 164 -3.50 -7.38 -0.59
C GLN A 164 -3.28 -7.66 0.90
N TYR A 165 -2.36 -6.91 1.51
CA TYR A 165 -2.10 -6.99 2.95
C TYR A 165 -3.35 -6.72 3.81
N LEU A 166 -4.21 -5.81 3.38
CA LEU A 166 -5.48 -5.52 4.06
C LEU A 166 -6.61 -6.50 3.70
N GLY A 167 -6.33 -7.56 2.92
CA GLY A 167 -7.34 -8.51 2.47
C GLY A 167 -8.30 -7.97 1.40
N ALA A 168 -7.99 -6.81 0.80
CA ALA A 168 -8.83 -6.11 -0.18
C ALA A 168 -8.49 -6.46 -1.65
N GLU A 169 -8.02 -7.67 -1.91
CA GLU A 169 -7.63 -8.14 -3.25
C GLU A 169 -8.77 -8.09 -4.27
N SER A 170 -10.01 -8.26 -3.80
CA SER A 170 -11.24 -8.23 -4.61
C SER A 170 -11.52 -6.87 -5.26
N GLN A 171 -10.96 -5.78 -4.73
CA GLN A 171 -11.21 -4.40 -5.18
C GLN A 171 -10.27 -3.94 -6.30
N LEU A 172 -9.32 -4.78 -6.74
CA LEU A 172 -8.43 -4.49 -7.87
C LEU A 172 -9.14 -4.42 -9.23
N LYS A 173 -10.43 -4.78 -9.28
CA LYS A 173 -11.22 -4.75 -10.51
C LYS A 173 -12.45 -3.89 -10.29
N GLN A 174 -12.46 -2.75 -10.99
CA GLN A 174 -13.58 -1.81 -11.08
C GLN A 174 -14.77 -2.52 -11.71
N HIS A 175 -15.58 -3.17 -10.90
CA HIS A 175 -16.86 -3.70 -11.31
C HIS A 175 -17.89 -2.89 -10.54
N ASN A 176 -18.61 -2.04 -11.27
CA ASN A 176 -19.67 -1.23 -10.74
C ASN A 176 -20.97 -1.93 -11.12
N PRO A 177 -21.44 -2.92 -10.33
CA PRO A 177 -22.78 -3.45 -10.52
C PRO A 177 -23.81 -2.39 -10.12
N TYR A 178 -25.08 -2.67 -10.36
CA TYR A 178 -26.18 -1.82 -9.88
C TYR A 178 -26.06 -1.54 -8.37
N PRO A 179 -26.50 -0.37 -7.88
CA PRO A 179 -26.41 -0.02 -6.46
C PRO A 179 -27.01 -1.08 -5.52
N ASP A 180 -28.16 -1.64 -5.90
CA ASP A 180 -28.85 -2.67 -5.10
C ASP A 180 -28.07 -3.98 -5.08
N ASP A 181 -27.42 -4.35 -6.19
CA ASP A 181 -26.54 -5.52 -6.27
C ASP A 181 -25.31 -5.32 -5.37
N ALA A 182 -24.70 -4.14 -5.39
CA ALA A 182 -23.54 -3.82 -4.57
C ALA A 182 -23.87 -3.97 -3.07
N LEU A 183 -25.01 -3.41 -2.64
CA LEU A 183 -25.47 -3.50 -1.25
C LEU A 183 -25.76 -4.95 -0.84
N MET A 184 -26.47 -5.70 -1.69
CA MET A 184 -26.77 -7.11 -1.42
C MET A 184 -25.50 -7.95 -1.29
N ILE A 185 -24.54 -7.77 -2.21
CA ILE A 185 -23.26 -8.50 -2.22
C ILE A 185 -22.44 -8.16 -0.96
N ASP A 186 -22.42 -6.90 -0.53
CA ASP A 186 -21.71 -6.48 0.69
C ASP A 186 -22.36 -7.01 1.96
N SER A 187 -23.69 -6.99 2.04
CA SER A 187 -24.43 -7.61 3.14
C SER A 187 -24.14 -9.10 3.24
N PHE A 188 -24.20 -9.82 2.12
CA PHE A 188 -23.86 -11.25 2.06
C PHE A 188 -22.40 -11.50 2.48
N ALA A 189 -21.44 -10.71 1.99
CA ALA A 189 -20.04 -10.85 2.34
C ALA A 189 -19.81 -10.68 3.86
N ASN A 190 -20.42 -9.65 4.46
CA ASN A 190 -20.29 -9.39 5.89
C ASN A 190 -20.92 -10.50 6.73
N GLU A 191 -22.07 -11.02 6.31
CA GLU A 191 -22.73 -12.14 6.97
C GLU A 191 -21.87 -13.40 6.93
N GLU A 192 -21.36 -13.78 5.75
CA GLU A 192 -20.50 -14.96 5.60
C GLU A 192 -19.17 -14.82 6.35
N LEU A 193 -18.58 -13.62 6.38
CA LEU A 193 -17.35 -13.37 7.15
C LEU A 193 -17.58 -13.40 8.66
N SER A 194 -18.77 -13.01 9.14
CA SER A 194 -19.12 -13.03 10.57
C SER A 194 -19.25 -14.44 11.15
N LYS A 195 -19.57 -15.43 10.31
CA LYS A 195 -19.65 -16.86 10.67
C LYS A 195 -18.28 -17.53 10.77
N LEU A 196 -17.20 -16.85 10.36
CA LEU A 196 -15.85 -17.41 10.30
C LEU A 196 -15.00 -16.97 11.49
N GLY A 197 -14.26 -17.92 12.06
CA GLY A 197 -13.26 -17.64 13.10
C GLY A 197 -12.10 -16.79 12.59
N SER A 198 -11.25 -16.33 13.50
CA SER A 198 -10.02 -15.57 13.18
C SER A 198 -9.07 -16.35 12.26
N ASP A 199 -9.07 -17.68 12.37
CA ASP A 199 -8.06 -18.56 11.75
C ASP A 199 -8.51 -19.11 10.39
N SER A 200 -9.71 -18.72 9.92
CA SER A 200 -10.37 -19.23 8.72
C SER A 200 -9.91 -18.52 7.43
N THR A 201 -8.60 -18.31 7.26
CA THR A 201 -8.02 -17.57 6.13
C THR A 201 -8.43 -18.15 4.76
N SER A 202 -8.44 -19.48 4.64
CA SER A 202 -8.84 -20.16 3.40
C SER A 202 -10.32 -19.93 3.06
N GLN A 203 -11.22 -19.97 4.04
CA GLN A 203 -12.65 -19.68 3.81
C GLN A 203 -12.88 -18.21 3.44
N ARG A 204 -12.17 -17.27 4.08
CA ARG A 204 -12.24 -15.84 3.73
C ARG A 204 -11.82 -15.58 2.27
N ILE A 205 -10.82 -16.30 1.77
CA ILE A 205 -10.41 -16.24 0.36
C ILE A 205 -11.53 -16.72 -0.58
N VAL A 206 -12.25 -17.79 -0.21
CA VAL A 206 -13.40 -18.29 -0.99
C VAL A 206 -14.51 -17.24 -1.06
N VAL A 207 -14.89 -16.64 0.07
CA VAL A 207 -15.89 -15.56 0.14
C VAL A 207 -15.47 -14.38 -0.75
N SER A 208 -14.21 -13.96 -0.66
CA SER A 208 -13.67 -12.87 -1.49
C SER A 208 -13.74 -13.16 -2.99
N LYS A 209 -13.42 -14.39 -3.41
CA LYS A 209 -13.54 -14.82 -4.82
C LYS A 209 -14.99 -14.79 -5.30
N LEU A 210 -15.92 -15.24 -4.46
CA LEU A 210 -17.36 -15.24 -4.76
C LEU A 210 -17.88 -13.81 -4.95
N VAL A 211 -17.62 -12.92 -3.99
CA VAL A 211 -17.98 -11.49 -4.03
C VAL A 211 -17.41 -10.83 -5.29
N SER A 212 -16.15 -11.09 -5.61
CA SER A 212 -15.50 -10.56 -6.81
C SER A 212 -16.20 -11.01 -8.09
N ASN A 213 -16.67 -12.27 -8.13
CA ASN A 213 -17.36 -12.82 -9.29
C ASN A 213 -18.78 -12.24 -9.43
N GLN A 214 -19.49 -12.06 -8.32
CA GLN A 214 -20.81 -11.43 -8.32
C GLN A 214 -20.74 -9.97 -8.79
N ARG A 215 -19.75 -9.20 -8.33
CA ARG A 215 -19.54 -7.82 -8.79
C ARG A 215 -19.27 -7.75 -10.29
N LYS A 216 -18.40 -8.63 -10.82
CA LYS A 216 -18.16 -8.76 -12.27
C LYS A 216 -19.43 -9.01 -13.06
N PHE A 217 -20.25 -9.92 -12.56
CA PHE A 217 -21.48 -10.28 -13.24
C PHE A 217 -22.47 -9.11 -13.23
N GLY A 218 -22.66 -8.43 -12.10
CA GLY A 218 -23.55 -7.26 -12.05
C GLY A 218 -23.07 -6.09 -12.91
N ASP A 219 -21.76 -5.85 -12.99
CA ASP A 219 -21.15 -4.86 -13.90
C ASP A 219 -21.34 -5.25 -15.38
N TRP A 220 -21.19 -6.54 -15.70
CA TRP A 220 -21.49 -7.07 -17.04
C TRP A 220 -22.98 -6.93 -17.41
N LEU A 221 -23.89 -7.13 -16.45
CA LEU A 221 -25.33 -6.90 -16.65
C LEU A 221 -25.60 -5.42 -16.92
N GLN A 222 -25.04 -4.53 -16.09
CA GLN A 222 -25.23 -3.09 -16.21
C GLN A 222 -24.70 -2.54 -17.54
N THR A 223 -23.50 -2.94 -17.95
CA THR A 223 -22.89 -2.51 -19.23
C THR A 223 -23.67 -2.98 -20.46
N ARG A 224 -24.47 -4.04 -20.33
CA ARG A 224 -25.35 -4.56 -21.38
C ARG A 224 -26.80 -4.09 -21.25
N GLY A 225 -27.09 -3.17 -20.33
CA GLY A 225 -28.45 -2.68 -20.09
C GLY A 225 -29.42 -3.77 -19.62
N ARG A 226 -28.91 -4.82 -18.98
CA ARG A 226 -29.72 -5.93 -18.43
C ARG A 226 -30.12 -5.60 -16.99
N GLU A 227 -31.22 -6.19 -16.53
CA GLU A 227 -31.70 -6.04 -15.16
C GLU A 227 -30.69 -6.55 -14.13
N SER A 228 -30.73 -5.96 -12.93
CA SER A 228 -29.85 -6.27 -11.82
C SER A 228 -30.03 -7.71 -11.31
N ILE A 229 -29.04 -8.19 -10.55
CA ILE A 229 -29.13 -9.48 -9.88
C ILE A 229 -30.26 -9.43 -8.85
N ALA A 230 -30.30 -8.39 -8.02
CA ALA A 230 -31.23 -8.21 -6.93
C ALA A 230 -32.70 -8.18 -7.41
N SER A 231 -32.98 -7.51 -8.52
CA SER A 231 -34.34 -7.44 -9.09
C SER A 231 -34.84 -8.78 -9.63
N ARG A 232 -33.93 -9.69 -10.01
CA ARG A 232 -34.30 -10.97 -10.62
C ARG A 232 -34.16 -12.17 -9.70
N LEU A 233 -33.34 -12.07 -8.66
CA LEU A 233 -33.03 -13.19 -7.77
C LEU A 233 -34.27 -13.68 -7.02
N ASN A 234 -35.09 -12.75 -6.51
CA ASN A 234 -36.35 -13.05 -5.82
C ASN A 234 -37.58 -12.72 -6.69
N GLY A 235 -37.37 -12.58 -8.01
CA GLY A 235 -38.43 -12.29 -8.97
C GLY A 235 -39.21 -13.54 -9.40
N SER A 236 -40.02 -13.40 -10.43
CA SER A 236 -40.74 -14.51 -11.07
C SER A 236 -39.81 -15.60 -11.63
N ASP A 237 -40.34 -16.80 -11.88
CA ASP A 237 -39.60 -17.90 -12.52
C ASP A 237 -38.93 -17.47 -13.84
N GLN A 238 -39.60 -16.61 -14.60
CA GLN A 238 -39.06 -16.05 -15.84
C GLN A 238 -37.85 -15.13 -15.58
N GLN A 239 -37.90 -14.31 -14.52
CA GLN A 239 -36.79 -13.44 -14.14
C GLN A 239 -35.61 -14.28 -13.63
N GLN A 240 -35.85 -15.27 -12.78
CA GLN A 240 -34.81 -16.19 -12.30
C GLN A 240 -34.17 -16.98 -13.45
N TRP A 241 -34.99 -17.45 -14.41
CA TRP A 241 -34.49 -18.14 -15.59
C TRP A 241 -33.64 -17.23 -16.48
N SER A 242 -34.08 -15.97 -16.67
CA SER A 242 -33.29 -14.99 -17.43
C SER A 242 -31.95 -14.68 -16.74
N LEU A 243 -31.91 -14.63 -15.41
CA LEU A 243 -30.69 -14.42 -14.63
C LEU A 243 -29.70 -15.58 -14.81
N LYS A 244 -30.21 -16.81 -14.81
CA LYS A 244 -29.40 -18.00 -15.06
C LYS A 244 -28.81 -18.02 -16.47
N LYS A 245 -29.61 -17.64 -17.48
CA LYS A 245 -29.15 -17.55 -18.87
C LYS A 245 -28.06 -16.49 -19.03
N ASP A 246 -28.26 -15.31 -18.45
CA ASP A 246 -27.28 -14.24 -18.50
C ASP A 246 -25.97 -14.59 -17.78
N TYR A 247 -26.04 -15.37 -16.71
CA TYR A 247 -24.86 -15.86 -16.03
C TYR A 247 -24.06 -16.84 -16.91
N GLN A 248 -24.74 -17.67 -17.72
CA GLN A 248 -24.09 -18.53 -18.71
C GLN A 248 -23.36 -17.69 -19.76
N ASP A 249 -24.05 -16.72 -20.38
CA ASP A 249 -23.47 -15.78 -21.35
C ASP A 249 -22.24 -15.07 -20.76
N PHE A 250 -22.33 -14.61 -19.51
CA PHE A 250 -21.22 -14.00 -18.79
C PHE A 250 -20.03 -14.94 -18.66
N THR A 251 -20.24 -16.21 -18.28
CA THR A 251 -19.14 -17.17 -18.16
C THR A 251 -18.46 -17.48 -19.50
N GLU A 252 -19.23 -17.53 -20.59
CA GLU A 252 -18.68 -17.71 -21.93
C GLU A 252 -17.84 -16.51 -22.38
N ASP A 253 -18.33 -15.29 -22.17
CA ASP A 253 -17.59 -14.06 -22.49
C ASP A 253 -16.29 -13.96 -21.69
N MET A 254 -16.32 -14.29 -20.41
CA MET A 254 -15.14 -14.25 -19.55
C MET A 254 -14.11 -15.34 -19.89
N GLY A 255 -14.55 -16.49 -20.42
CA GLY A 255 -13.67 -17.55 -20.91
C GLY A 255 -13.00 -17.22 -22.25
N LYS A 256 -13.65 -16.43 -23.11
CA LYS A 256 -13.07 -15.98 -24.40
C LYS A 256 -11.95 -14.95 -24.22
N HIS A 257 -11.95 -14.16 -23.15
CA HIS A 257 -10.94 -13.14 -22.87
C HIS A 257 -9.62 -13.67 -22.26
N THR A 258 -9.50 -14.97 -21.97
CA THR A 258 -8.25 -15.58 -21.46
C THR A 258 -7.35 -16.18 -22.54
N ILE A 259 -7.78 -16.18 -23.81
CA ILE A 259 -7.00 -16.64 -24.95
C ILE A 259 -6.93 -15.50 -25.97
N SER A 260 -6.04 -14.53 -25.73
CA SER A 260 -5.49 -13.63 -26.74
C SER A 260 -4.20 -12.99 -26.25
#